data_AF-A0A5A9NTJ3-F1
#
_entry.id   AF-A0A5A9NTJ3-F1
#
_cell.length_a   1.000
_cell.length_b   1.000
_cell.length_c   1.000
_cell.angle_alpha   90.00
_cell.angle_beta   90.00
_cell.angle_gamma   90.00
#
_symmetry.space_group_name_H-M   'P 1'
#
loop_
_entity.id
_entity.type
_entity.pdbx_description
1 polymer ?
#
loop_
_entity_poly.entity_id
_entity_poly.type
_entity_poly.pdbx_seq_one_letter_code
_entity_poly.pdbx_strand_id
1 'polypeptide(L)'
;MSPSRLYTPSVMYPQNSFNVTGSFCTVENISECILYINQELSSLGFTPIFRNQDGIRDVDAVVALNNIYELLQLHRQTVGMMEDLEVDQLKSSSDLHYQHLTNSRLKDQLEHSKKENVRQHERERQLETNMKTMRNCLKDAKEEVQRLQGIIASRATQYSHDIKRREREYSKVKERLNQLLIARKDKHGLCVYSLSGMEVLNYVGRPDGRRCLWKTGKTEARHEGEMYKTLLNEFDNRQRELMMENIELKKVLQQMKREMMAVLNSKNVCRREEKQNNPVDQSLQQTNSDDEENSFKELPGISCDHAREKLTNSIRQQWRKLKHHVEKLDSQASIVQPDDNEDTISKQVHDEETEKLRLEIQQCKEFIQTQQQLLQQQLNTPCDEETGAVLNDCYMLEEKERLKEEWRGFAEQRKNFEMERKNFTEAAIRLGHERKSFEDDRAIWLKHQFLNTSFGDHMKPQCRMTDELSRQAVHEEKNLPIAAKVSKSHL
;
A
#
# COMPACT_ATOMS: atom_id res chain seq x y z
N MET A 1 6.40 -33.86 11.36
CA MET A 1 7.24 -34.14 12.54
C MET A 1 6.62 -35.37 13.19
N SER A 2 6.91 -36.60 12.77
CA SER A 2 8.21 -37.26 12.63
C SER A 2 8.26 -38.17 11.38
N PRO A 3 9.41 -38.34 10.70
CA PRO A 3 9.52 -39.34 9.66
C PRO A 3 9.90 -40.68 10.30
N SER A 4 8.97 -41.64 10.26
CA SER A 4 9.26 -43.03 10.60
C SER A 4 10.36 -43.53 9.67
N ARG A 5 11.54 -43.77 10.23
CA ARG A 5 12.64 -44.50 9.60
C ARG A 5 12.12 -45.88 9.20
N LEU A 6 11.76 -46.05 7.94
CA LEU A 6 11.67 -47.37 7.34
C LEU A 6 13.11 -47.84 7.14
N TYR A 7 13.55 -48.68 8.06
CA TYR A 7 14.70 -49.55 7.89
C TYR A 7 14.45 -50.34 6.60
N THR A 8 15.11 -49.94 5.50
CA THR A 8 15.35 -50.88 4.42
C THR A 8 16.38 -51.86 4.96
N PRO A 9 16.06 -53.17 5.05
CA PRO A 9 17.10 -54.15 5.25
C PRO A 9 17.96 -54.05 4.00
N SER A 10 19.16 -53.48 4.13
CA SER A 10 20.20 -53.66 3.13
C SER A 10 20.49 -55.15 3.14
N VAL A 11 19.83 -55.87 2.25
CA VAL A 11 20.19 -57.26 2.00
C VAL A 11 21.54 -57.18 1.31
N MET A 12 22.59 -57.25 2.12
CA MET A 12 23.92 -57.52 1.63
C MET A 12 23.88 -58.92 1.04
N TYR A 13 23.59 -59.00 -0.27
CA TYR A 13 23.84 -60.22 -1.01
C TYR A 13 25.34 -60.33 -1.27
N PRO A 14 25.88 -61.55 -1.23
CA PRO A 14 27.30 -61.76 -1.20
C PRO A 14 27.91 -61.26 -2.50
N GLN A 15 28.75 -60.23 -2.40
CA GLN A 15 29.79 -60.00 -3.38
C GLN A 15 30.46 -61.35 -3.64
N ASN A 16 30.58 -61.71 -4.91
CA ASN A 16 31.31 -62.87 -5.40
C ASN A 16 32.80 -62.75 -5.01
N SER A 17 33.10 -62.92 -3.72
CA SER A 17 34.42 -63.23 -3.22
C SER A 17 34.58 -64.74 -3.36
N PHE A 18 34.83 -65.18 -4.59
CA PHE A 18 35.47 -66.47 -4.83
C PHE A 18 36.91 -66.40 -4.30
N ASN A 19 37.06 -66.43 -2.97
CA ASN A 19 38.32 -66.74 -2.32
C ASN A 19 38.50 -68.26 -2.41
N VAL A 20 38.97 -68.72 -3.57
CA VAL A 20 39.45 -70.08 -3.81
C VAL A 20 40.83 -70.20 -3.16
N THR A 21 40.88 -70.47 -1.87
CA THR A 21 42.13 -70.88 -1.20
C THR A 21 41.87 -71.98 -0.15
N GLY A 22 41.22 -73.05 -0.58
CA GLY A 22 41.10 -74.29 0.19
C GLY A 22 40.39 -75.38 -0.62
N SER A 23 40.99 -76.57 -0.74
CA SER A 23 40.32 -77.72 -1.33
C SER A 23 39.19 -78.18 -0.42
N PHE A 24 37.94 -78.14 -0.89
CA PHE A 24 36.76 -78.54 -0.13
C PHE A 24 36.86 -79.98 0.43
N CYS A 25 37.42 -80.90 -0.36
CA CYS A 25 37.63 -82.30 0.01
C CYS A 25 39.13 -82.63 0.06
N THR A 26 39.54 -83.31 1.12
CA THR A 26 40.88 -83.82 1.42
C THR A 26 40.79 -85.28 1.85
N VAL A 27 41.92 -85.99 1.90
CA VAL A 27 41.93 -87.43 2.25
C VAL A 27 41.40 -87.67 3.67
N GLU A 28 41.56 -86.69 4.57
CA GLU A 28 41.18 -86.79 5.98
C GLU A 28 39.67 -86.54 6.21
N ASN A 29 39.01 -85.73 5.36
CA ASN A 29 37.61 -85.31 5.56
C ASN A 29 36.61 -85.93 4.55
N ILE A 30 37.07 -86.84 3.69
CA ILE A 30 36.24 -87.40 2.59
C ILE A 30 34.92 -88.02 3.05
N SER A 31 34.89 -88.67 4.21
CA SER A 31 33.67 -89.27 4.77
C SER A 31 32.62 -88.22 5.12
N GLU A 32 33.07 -87.10 5.70
CA GLU A 32 32.21 -85.98 6.10
C GLU A 32 31.74 -85.21 4.86
N CYS A 33 32.61 -84.99 3.87
CA CYS A 33 32.27 -84.38 2.59
C CYS A 33 31.20 -85.16 1.83
N ILE A 34 31.27 -86.50 1.83
CA ILE A 34 30.26 -87.36 1.18
C ILE A 34 28.89 -87.20 1.84
N LEU A 35 28.84 -87.22 3.18
CA LEU A 35 27.60 -87.03 3.93
C LEU A 35 27.01 -85.64 3.67
N TYR A 36 27.86 -84.61 3.70
CA TYR A 36 27.46 -83.23 3.42
C TYR A 36 26.89 -83.08 2.01
N ILE A 37 27.59 -83.57 0.97
CA ILE A 37 27.11 -83.50 -0.42
C ILE A 37 25.78 -84.23 -0.58
N ASN A 38 25.64 -85.44 -0.02
CA ASN A 38 24.39 -86.18 -0.11
C ASN A 38 23.23 -85.45 0.62
N GLN A 39 23.52 -84.78 1.74
CA GLN A 39 22.55 -83.98 2.47
C GLN A 39 22.13 -82.72 1.69
N GLU A 40 23.08 -82.00 1.10
CA GLU A 40 22.79 -80.80 0.28
C GLU A 40 22.08 -81.14 -1.02
N LEU A 41 22.45 -82.24 -1.67
CA LEU A 41 21.71 -82.73 -2.83
C LEU A 41 20.28 -83.08 -2.44
N SER A 42 20.07 -83.75 -1.31
CA SER A 42 18.73 -84.10 -0.83
C SER A 42 17.93 -82.86 -0.42
N SER A 43 18.56 -81.83 0.16
CA SER A 43 17.90 -80.57 0.55
C SER A 43 17.42 -79.79 -0.67
N LEU A 44 18.15 -79.88 -1.79
CA LEU A 44 17.78 -79.32 -3.09
C LEU A 44 16.86 -80.25 -3.92
N GLY A 45 16.51 -81.42 -3.40
CA GLY A 45 15.60 -82.39 -4.05
C GLY A 45 16.26 -83.36 -5.04
N PHE A 46 17.59 -83.44 -5.09
CA PHE A 46 18.36 -84.35 -5.93
C PHE A 46 18.61 -85.71 -5.27
N THR A 47 18.93 -86.72 -6.08
CA THR A 47 19.21 -88.07 -5.59
C THR A 47 20.64 -88.17 -5.04
N PRO A 48 20.89 -88.81 -3.88
CA PRO A 48 22.26 -88.99 -3.36
C PRO A 48 23.18 -89.71 -4.35
N ILE A 49 24.40 -89.20 -4.53
CA ILE A 49 25.38 -89.72 -5.51
C ILE A 49 26.15 -90.93 -4.97
N PHE A 50 26.43 -90.91 -3.66
CA PHE A 50 27.17 -91.97 -2.99
C PHE A 50 26.20 -92.94 -2.31
N ARG A 51 26.25 -94.23 -2.69
CA ARG A 51 25.49 -95.29 -2.03
C ARG A 51 26.41 -96.11 -1.13
N ASN A 52 26.00 -96.30 0.11
CA ASN A 52 26.68 -97.21 1.04
C ASN A 52 26.13 -98.62 0.82
N GLN A 53 26.62 -99.34 -0.19
CA GLN A 53 26.39 -100.78 -0.32
C GLN A 53 27.73 -101.49 -0.05
N ASP A 54 27.75 -102.31 1.01
CA ASP A 54 28.82 -103.27 1.33
C ASP A 54 30.23 -102.71 1.62
N GLY A 55 30.33 -101.50 2.20
CA GLY A 55 31.61 -100.93 2.66
C GLY A 55 32.50 -100.39 1.54
N ILE A 56 32.05 -100.47 0.29
CA ILE A 56 32.69 -99.90 -0.89
C ILE A 56 31.93 -98.61 -1.23
N ARG A 57 32.64 -97.47 -1.20
CA ARG A 57 32.07 -96.16 -1.58
C ARG A 57 32.01 -96.08 -3.10
N ASP A 58 30.93 -96.58 -3.68
CA ASP A 58 30.76 -96.50 -5.14
C ASP A 58 29.96 -95.25 -5.53
N VAL A 59 30.43 -94.58 -6.58
CA VAL A 59 29.81 -93.38 -7.14
C VAL A 59 28.92 -93.81 -8.29
N ASP A 60 27.62 -93.54 -8.19
CA ASP A 60 26.73 -93.72 -9.33
C ASP A 60 26.99 -92.60 -10.34
N ALA A 61 27.82 -92.90 -11.36
CA ALA A 61 28.23 -91.94 -12.38
C ALA A 61 27.03 -91.35 -13.15
N VAL A 62 25.94 -92.10 -13.31
CA VAL A 62 24.75 -91.63 -14.04
C VAL A 62 23.98 -90.63 -13.19
N VAL A 63 23.75 -90.95 -11.90
CA VAL A 63 23.12 -90.02 -10.94
C VAL A 63 23.99 -88.78 -10.75
N ALA A 64 25.32 -88.95 -10.68
CA ALA A 64 26.27 -87.84 -10.58
C ALA A 64 26.17 -86.89 -11.79
N LEU A 65 26.23 -87.41 -13.02
CA LEU A 65 26.16 -86.59 -14.22
C LEU A 65 24.81 -85.88 -14.38
N ASN A 66 23.70 -86.56 -14.07
CA ASN A 66 22.37 -85.95 -14.09
C ASN A 66 22.23 -84.85 -13.03
N ASN A 67 22.68 -85.08 -11.80
CA ASN A 67 22.68 -84.06 -10.75
C ASN A 67 23.55 -82.85 -11.13
N ILE A 68 24.73 -83.09 -11.72
CA ILE A 68 25.61 -82.01 -12.21
C ILE A 68 24.90 -81.20 -13.31
N TYR A 69 24.24 -81.87 -14.25
CA TYR A 69 23.49 -81.21 -15.32
C TYR A 69 22.35 -80.35 -14.77
N GLU A 70 21.53 -80.91 -13.87
CA GLU A 70 20.42 -80.17 -13.24
C GLU A 70 20.92 -79.00 -12.38
N LEU A 71 22.00 -79.19 -11.61
CA LEU A 71 22.63 -78.09 -10.86
C LEU A 71 23.15 -76.98 -11.77
N LEU A 72 23.73 -77.33 -12.92
CA LEU A 72 24.16 -76.35 -13.91
C LEU A 72 22.98 -75.60 -14.53
N GLN A 73 21.85 -76.28 -14.78
CA GLN A 73 20.63 -75.64 -15.29
C GLN A 73 20.00 -74.73 -14.25
N LEU A 74 19.89 -75.19 -13.00
CA LEU A 74 19.39 -74.41 -11.88
C LEU A 74 20.27 -73.19 -11.65
N HIS A 75 21.60 -73.33 -11.72
CA HIS A 75 22.52 -72.19 -11.63
C HIS A 75 22.29 -71.18 -12.75
N ARG A 76 22.18 -71.61 -14.01
CA ARG A 76 21.90 -70.72 -15.15
C ARG A 76 20.56 -69.98 -15.01
N GLN A 77 19.51 -70.68 -14.59
CA GLN A 77 18.20 -70.07 -14.34
C GLN A 77 18.24 -69.08 -13.18
N THR A 78 18.95 -69.42 -12.10
CA THR A 78 19.10 -68.56 -10.92
C THR A 78 19.85 -67.28 -11.28
N VAL A 79 20.93 -67.38 -12.06
CA VAL A 79 21.68 -66.21 -12.54
C VAL A 79 20.80 -65.33 -13.43
N GLY A 80 20.05 -65.90 -14.37
CA GLY A 80 19.12 -65.13 -15.21
C GLY A 80 18.03 -64.41 -14.39
N MET A 81 17.41 -65.10 -13.43
CA MET A 81 16.43 -64.48 -12.52
C MET A 81 17.06 -63.37 -11.66
N MET A 82 18.30 -63.55 -11.22
CA MET A 82 19.04 -62.53 -10.47
C MET A 82 19.29 -61.28 -11.33
N GLU A 83 19.72 -61.45 -12.58
CA GLU A 83 19.91 -60.35 -13.54
C GLU A 83 18.58 -59.61 -13.79
N ASP A 84 17.47 -60.33 -13.98
CA ASP A 84 16.14 -59.72 -14.15
C ASP A 84 15.71 -58.90 -12.92
N LEU A 85 15.94 -59.44 -11.72
CA LEU A 85 15.64 -58.74 -10.46
C LEU A 85 16.52 -57.51 -10.26
N GLU A 86 17.80 -57.55 -10.64
CA GLU A 86 18.70 -56.39 -10.59
C GLU A 86 18.21 -55.28 -11.54
N VAL A 87 17.79 -55.65 -12.76
CA VAL A 87 17.23 -54.71 -13.73
C VAL A 87 15.95 -54.07 -13.18
N ASP A 88 15.04 -54.85 -12.61
CA ASP A 88 13.80 -54.32 -12.03
C ASP A 88 14.04 -53.48 -10.78
N GLN A 89 15.04 -53.82 -9.96
CA GLN A 89 15.49 -53.00 -8.86
C GLN A 89 15.99 -51.63 -9.34
N LEU A 90 16.80 -51.60 -10.41
CA LEU A 90 17.30 -50.36 -10.99
C LEU A 90 16.15 -49.50 -11.54
N LYS A 91 15.21 -50.09 -12.30
CA LYS A 91 14.02 -49.39 -12.79
C LYS A 91 13.20 -48.79 -11.64
N SER A 92 12.87 -49.59 -10.64
CA SER A 92 12.10 -49.16 -9.46
C SER A 92 12.81 -48.03 -8.70
N SER A 93 14.14 -48.11 -8.56
CA SER A 93 14.93 -47.05 -7.92
C SER A 93 14.89 -45.72 -8.69
N SER A 94 14.94 -45.79 -10.02
CA SER A 94 14.82 -44.62 -10.89
C SER A 94 13.43 -44.00 -10.81
N ASP A 95 12.37 -44.82 -10.85
CA ASP A 95 10.99 -44.35 -10.70
C ASP A 95 10.77 -43.68 -9.35
N LEU A 96 11.27 -44.29 -8.27
CA LEU A 96 11.22 -43.70 -6.93
C LEU A 96 11.92 -42.34 -6.88
N HIS A 97 13.10 -42.23 -7.49
CA HIS A 97 13.84 -40.97 -7.55
C HIS A 97 13.06 -39.88 -8.32
N TYR A 98 12.45 -40.24 -9.46
CA TYR A 98 11.60 -39.34 -10.23
C TYR A 98 10.36 -38.88 -9.43
N GLN A 99 9.71 -39.80 -8.71
CA GLN A 99 8.58 -39.47 -7.83
C GLN A 99 9.03 -38.54 -6.69
N HIS A 100 10.20 -38.74 -6.11
CA HIS A 100 10.74 -37.83 -5.09
C HIS A 100 11.01 -36.43 -5.64
N LEU A 101 11.62 -36.32 -6.82
CA LEU A 101 11.91 -35.04 -7.46
C LEU A 101 10.62 -34.27 -7.78
N THR A 102 9.65 -34.94 -8.39
CA THR A 102 8.35 -34.33 -8.72
C THR A 102 7.58 -33.93 -7.47
N ASN A 103 7.58 -34.76 -6.42
CA ASN A 103 6.96 -34.43 -5.15
C ASN A 103 7.62 -33.21 -4.48
N SER A 104 8.94 -33.09 -4.53
CA SER A 104 9.67 -31.92 -4.03
C SER A 104 9.25 -30.66 -4.79
N ARG A 105 9.24 -30.70 -6.12
CA ARG A 105 8.82 -29.56 -6.95
C ARG A 105 7.38 -29.12 -6.66
N LEU A 106 6.46 -30.08 -6.51
CA LEU A 106 5.07 -29.78 -6.18
C LEU A 106 4.91 -29.17 -4.78
N LYS A 107 5.72 -29.60 -3.81
CA LYS A 107 5.77 -28.99 -2.47
C LYS A 107 6.23 -27.54 -2.53
N ASP A 108 7.28 -27.24 -3.31
CA ASP A 108 7.79 -25.87 -3.45
C ASP A 108 6.75 -24.95 -4.12
N GLN A 109 6.07 -25.45 -5.16
CA GLN A 109 4.96 -24.72 -5.81
C GLN A 109 3.80 -24.48 -4.84
N LEU A 110 3.44 -25.47 -4.03
CA LEU A 110 2.40 -25.34 -3.02
C LEU A 110 2.78 -24.32 -1.95
N GLU A 111 4.03 -24.32 -1.48
CA GLU A 111 4.51 -23.34 -0.52
C GLU A 111 4.53 -21.93 -1.11
N HIS A 112 4.96 -21.78 -2.36
CA HIS A 112 4.93 -20.51 -3.07
C HIS A 112 3.50 -19.98 -3.21
N SER A 113 2.56 -20.82 -3.66
CA SER A 113 1.14 -20.48 -3.76
C SER A 113 0.53 -20.09 -2.42
N LYS A 114 0.87 -20.80 -1.33
CA LYS A 114 0.44 -20.44 0.03
C LYS A 114 0.96 -19.07 0.47
N LYS A 115 2.23 -18.76 0.22
CA LYS A 115 2.82 -17.45 0.53
C LYS A 115 2.13 -16.33 -0.25
N GLU A 116 1.87 -16.55 -1.53
CA GLU A 116 1.16 -15.60 -2.38
C GLU A 116 -0.29 -15.37 -1.91
N ASN A 117 -1.00 -16.45 -1.54
CA ASN A 117 -2.35 -16.36 -1.00
C ASN A 117 -2.41 -15.51 0.28
N VAL A 118 -1.47 -15.70 1.22
CA VAL A 118 -1.36 -14.87 2.42
C VAL A 118 -1.12 -13.40 2.07
N ARG A 119 -0.26 -13.13 1.09
CA ARG A 119 -0.01 -11.76 0.60
C ARG A 119 -1.28 -11.11 0.03
N GLN A 120 -2.08 -11.87 -0.72
CA GLN A 120 -3.34 -11.38 -1.29
C GLN A 120 -4.39 -11.12 -0.21
N HIS A 121 -4.54 -12.02 0.77
CA HIS A 121 -5.45 -11.80 1.90
C HIS A 121 -5.09 -10.55 2.72
N GLU A 122 -3.81 -10.26 2.92
CA GLU A 122 -3.41 -9.03 3.62
C GLU A 122 -3.75 -7.76 2.81
N ARG A 123 -3.62 -7.80 1.47
CA ARG A 123 -4.08 -6.69 0.62
C ARG A 123 -5.58 -6.52 0.64
N GLU A 124 -6.33 -7.62 0.60
CA GLU A 124 -7.78 -7.61 0.69
C GLU A 124 -8.23 -6.95 2.01
N ARG A 125 -7.61 -7.34 3.13
CA ARG A 125 -7.84 -6.72 4.45
C ARG A 125 -7.55 -5.21 4.45
N GLN A 126 -6.48 -4.77 3.80
CA GLN A 126 -6.15 -3.34 3.68
C GLN A 126 -7.18 -2.59 2.81
N LEU A 127 -7.64 -3.19 1.72
CA LEU A 127 -8.67 -2.60 0.87
C LEU A 127 -10.03 -2.53 1.59
N GLU A 128 -10.41 -3.57 2.34
CA GLU A 128 -11.63 -3.58 3.14
C GLU A 128 -11.63 -2.49 4.22
N THR A 129 -10.51 -2.34 4.92
CA THR A 129 -10.35 -1.28 5.93
C THR A 129 -10.42 0.11 5.30
N ASN A 130 -9.75 0.33 4.17
CA ASN A 130 -9.84 1.58 3.40
C ASN A 130 -11.25 1.87 2.88
N MET A 131 -11.97 0.84 2.40
CA MET A 131 -13.36 0.99 1.98
C MET A 131 -14.23 1.40 3.18
N LYS A 132 -14.01 0.81 4.36
CA LYS A 132 -14.76 1.12 5.57
C LYS A 132 -14.50 2.55 6.05
N THR A 133 -13.25 3.02 6.03
CA THR A 133 -12.92 4.40 6.39
C THR A 133 -13.55 5.40 5.43
N MET A 134 -13.43 5.18 4.11
CA MET A 134 -14.06 6.04 3.11
C MET A 134 -15.59 6.07 3.23
N ARG A 135 -16.22 4.92 3.52
CA ARG A 135 -17.67 4.86 3.76
C ARG A 135 -18.09 5.70 4.97
N ASN A 136 -17.29 5.68 6.05
CA ASN A 136 -17.55 6.51 7.23
C ASN A 136 -17.38 7.99 6.91
N CYS A 137 -16.29 8.39 6.24
CA CYS A 137 -16.10 9.79 5.83
C CYS A 137 -17.24 10.30 4.93
N LEU A 138 -17.72 9.47 4.01
CA LEU A 138 -18.89 9.80 3.18
C LEU A 138 -20.15 10.00 4.04
N LYS A 139 -20.36 9.16 5.05
CA LYS A 139 -21.49 9.28 5.98
C LYS A 139 -21.40 10.59 6.76
N ASP A 140 -20.25 10.90 7.34
CA ASP A 140 -20.03 12.12 8.12
C ASP A 140 -20.24 13.37 7.25
N ALA A 141 -19.73 13.36 6.01
CA ALA A 141 -19.94 14.45 5.06
C ALA A 141 -21.42 14.63 4.69
N LYS A 142 -22.18 13.53 4.53
CA LYS A 142 -23.64 13.60 4.27
C LYS A 142 -24.39 14.20 5.46
N GLU A 143 -24.06 13.78 6.68
CA GLU A 143 -24.67 14.32 7.90
C GLU A 143 -24.37 15.82 8.06
N GLU A 144 -23.15 16.25 7.76
CA GLU A 144 -22.77 17.66 7.79
C GLU A 144 -23.49 18.50 6.73
N VAL A 145 -23.62 17.99 5.50
CA VAL A 145 -24.42 18.65 4.45
C VAL A 145 -25.87 18.79 4.89
N GLN A 146 -26.46 17.74 5.47
CA GLN A 146 -27.84 17.79 5.96
C GLN A 146 -28.01 18.81 7.10
N ARG A 147 -27.04 18.87 8.02
CA ARG A 147 -27.01 19.86 9.11
C ARG A 147 -26.94 21.30 8.58
N LEU A 148 -26.06 21.55 7.61
CA LEU A 148 -25.91 22.86 6.98
C LEU A 148 -27.16 23.26 6.18
N GLN A 149 -27.78 22.33 5.47
CA GLN A 149 -29.07 22.56 4.81
C GLN A 149 -30.15 22.98 5.81
N GLY A 150 -30.20 22.34 6.98
CA GLY A 150 -31.11 22.73 8.07
C GLY A 150 -30.87 24.16 8.56
N ILE A 151 -29.60 24.58 8.69
CA ILE A 151 -29.23 25.95 9.06
C ILE A 151 -29.60 26.96 7.97
N ILE A 152 -29.39 26.61 6.70
CA ILE A 152 -29.77 27.49 5.57
C ILE A 152 -31.28 27.67 5.54
N ALA A 153 -32.05 26.59 5.70
CA ALA A 153 -33.52 26.64 5.74
C ALA A 153 -34.02 27.49 6.92
N SER A 154 -33.46 27.31 8.12
CA SER A 154 -33.85 28.11 9.29
C SER A 154 -33.47 29.58 9.16
N ARG A 155 -32.33 29.91 8.55
CA ARG A 155 -31.96 31.30 8.22
C ARG A 155 -32.89 31.90 7.18
N ALA A 156 -33.27 31.15 6.15
CA ALA A 156 -34.20 31.63 5.13
C ALA A 156 -35.57 31.99 5.73
N THR A 157 -36.09 31.17 6.65
CA THR A 157 -37.35 31.48 7.36
C THR A 157 -37.19 32.69 8.28
N GLN A 158 -36.08 32.80 9.01
CA GLN A 158 -35.78 33.96 9.85
C GLN A 158 -35.74 35.27 9.03
N TYR A 159 -35.00 35.28 7.92
CA TYR A 159 -34.93 36.46 7.04
C TYR A 159 -36.27 36.80 6.40
N SER A 160 -37.06 35.80 6.00
CA SER A 160 -38.42 36.03 5.50
C SER A 160 -39.30 36.73 6.54
N HIS A 161 -39.22 36.31 7.81
CA HIS A 161 -39.95 36.95 8.89
C HIS A 161 -39.47 38.39 9.15
N ASP A 162 -38.16 38.62 9.17
CA ASP A 162 -37.57 39.94 9.39
C ASP A 162 -37.89 40.94 8.26
N ILE A 163 -37.89 40.47 7.00
CA ILE A 163 -38.33 41.26 5.85
C ILE A 163 -39.80 41.65 6.01
N LYS A 164 -40.69 40.69 6.29
CA LYS A 164 -42.12 40.98 6.52
C LYS A 164 -42.35 41.94 7.69
N ARG A 165 -41.54 41.85 8.75
CA ARG A 165 -41.59 42.80 9.88
C ARG A 165 -41.19 44.20 9.43
N ARG A 166 -40.09 44.32 8.70
CA ARG A 166 -39.58 45.60 8.19
C ARG A 166 -40.54 46.23 7.19
N GLU A 167 -41.15 45.45 6.31
CA GLU A 167 -42.21 45.91 5.39
C GLU A 167 -43.40 46.50 6.14
N ARG A 168 -43.86 45.84 7.21
CA ARG A 168 -44.92 46.38 8.08
C ARG A 168 -44.53 47.70 8.73
N GLU A 169 -43.30 47.85 9.20
CA GLU A 169 -42.79 49.11 9.76
C GLU A 169 -42.67 50.21 8.69
N TYR A 170 -42.20 49.86 7.49
CA TYR A 170 -42.12 50.77 6.36
C TYR A 170 -43.51 51.28 5.94
N SER A 171 -44.51 50.41 5.83
CA SER A 171 -45.89 50.79 5.51
C SER A 171 -46.45 51.76 6.55
N LYS A 172 -46.22 51.52 7.86
CA LYS A 172 -46.62 52.45 8.93
C LYS A 172 -45.98 53.82 8.79
N VAL A 173 -44.68 53.89 8.47
CA VAL A 173 -43.98 55.17 8.28
C VAL A 173 -44.50 55.89 7.03
N LYS A 174 -44.71 55.16 5.95
CA LYS A 174 -45.27 55.68 4.69
C LYS A 174 -46.67 56.26 4.90
N GLU A 175 -47.54 55.57 5.64
CA GLU A 175 -48.87 56.07 6.02
C GLU A 175 -48.80 57.36 6.85
N ARG A 176 -47.94 57.41 7.87
CA ARG A 176 -47.73 58.63 8.68
C ARG A 176 -47.23 59.81 7.84
N LEU A 177 -46.30 59.57 6.92
CA LEU A 177 -45.81 60.61 6.01
C LEU A 177 -46.93 61.11 5.10
N ASN A 178 -47.71 60.21 4.51
CA ASN A 178 -48.86 60.57 3.68
C ASN A 178 -49.89 61.40 4.47
N GLN A 179 -50.19 61.01 5.72
CA GLN A 179 -51.07 61.78 6.60
C GLN A 179 -50.53 63.20 6.86
N LEU A 180 -49.22 63.37 7.12
CA LEU A 180 -48.60 64.69 7.31
C LEU A 180 -48.64 65.56 6.04
N LEU A 181 -48.45 64.95 4.86
CA LEU A 181 -48.54 65.65 3.58
C LEU A 181 -49.98 66.13 3.30
N ILE A 182 -50.98 65.30 3.59
CA ILE A 182 -52.41 65.67 3.47
C ILE A 182 -52.75 66.78 4.47
N ALA A 183 -52.36 66.63 5.74
CA ALA A 183 -52.58 67.64 6.78
C ALA A 183 -51.90 69.00 6.46
N ARG A 184 -50.75 69.00 5.74
CA ARG A 184 -50.15 70.23 5.21
C ARG A 184 -50.97 70.84 4.07
N LYS A 185 -51.54 70.03 3.19
CA LYS A 185 -52.37 70.49 2.07
C LYS A 185 -53.67 71.13 2.55
N ASP A 186 -54.31 70.55 3.57
CA ASP A 186 -55.54 71.10 4.16
C ASP A 186 -55.26 72.41 4.93
N LYS A 187 -54.09 72.54 5.57
CA LYS A 187 -53.64 73.80 6.19
C LYS A 187 -53.21 74.86 5.16
N HIS A 188 -52.69 74.46 4.01
CA HIS A 188 -52.32 75.36 2.91
C HIS A 188 -53.55 75.88 2.12
N GLY A 189 -54.68 75.16 2.15
CA GLY A 189 -55.96 75.67 1.62
C GLY A 189 -56.54 76.83 2.44
N LEU A 190 -56.21 76.92 3.73
CA LEU A 190 -56.68 77.98 4.64
C LEU A 190 -55.64 79.09 4.90
N CYS A 191 -54.39 78.92 4.45
CA CYS A 191 -53.28 79.84 4.69
C CYS A 191 -52.57 80.17 3.37
N VAL A 192 -53.21 80.98 2.52
CA VAL A 192 -52.64 81.44 1.23
C VAL A 192 -51.81 82.72 1.40
N TYR A 193 -51.71 83.30 2.61
CA TYR A 193 -50.94 84.51 2.86
C TYR A 193 -50.12 84.45 4.16
N SER A 194 -49.24 83.46 4.33
CA SER A 194 -47.94 83.65 5.01
C SER A 194 -47.08 82.39 4.88
N LEU A 195 -45.78 82.58 4.66
CA LEU A 195 -44.70 81.58 4.73
C LEU A 195 -44.48 80.69 3.51
N SER A 196 -44.22 81.34 2.37
CA SER A 196 -43.19 80.85 1.46
C SER A 196 -41.82 81.15 2.09
N GLY A 197 -41.26 80.17 2.80
CA GLY A 197 -39.99 80.34 3.52
C GLY A 197 -39.62 79.04 4.23
N MET A 198 -38.59 78.38 3.74
CA MET A 198 -38.08 77.12 4.27
C MET A 198 -37.33 77.39 5.59
N GLU A 199 -38.05 77.66 6.68
CA GLU A 199 -37.47 77.76 8.02
C GLU A 199 -37.30 76.35 8.62
N VAL A 200 -36.07 75.85 8.53
CA VAL A 200 -35.64 74.63 9.23
C VAL A 200 -35.38 74.98 10.70
N LEU A 201 -36.45 75.09 11.49
CA LEU A 201 -36.37 75.45 12.91
C LEU A 201 -36.42 74.24 13.87
N ASN A 202 -36.35 73.01 13.37
CA ASN A 202 -36.23 71.83 14.24
C ASN A 202 -35.27 70.80 13.65
N TYR A 203 -34.11 70.63 14.27
CA TYR A 203 -33.32 69.42 14.12
C TYR A 203 -34.18 68.23 14.57
N VAL A 204 -34.51 67.32 13.65
CA VAL A 204 -35.10 66.02 14.02
C VAL A 204 -34.01 65.18 14.67
N GLY A 205 -33.79 65.41 15.96
CA GLY A 205 -33.12 64.46 16.83
C GLY A 205 -34.04 63.26 17.06
N ARG A 206 -33.53 62.04 16.89
CA ARG A 206 -34.25 60.84 17.35
C ARG A 206 -34.49 60.95 18.87
N PRO A 207 -35.55 60.33 19.43
CA PRO A 207 -35.81 60.34 20.87
C PRO A 207 -34.73 59.67 21.75
N ASP A 208 -33.72 59.02 21.17
CA ASP A 208 -32.50 58.50 21.86
C ASP A 208 -31.26 59.40 21.67
N GLY A 209 -31.39 60.60 21.08
CA GLY A 209 -30.29 61.57 20.94
C GLY A 209 -29.12 61.16 20.01
N ARG A 210 -29.13 59.95 19.44
CA ARG A 210 -28.07 59.48 18.52
C ARG A 210 -28.37 59.77 17.06
N ARG A 211 -27.41 60.42 16.39
CA ARG A 211 -27.40 60.74 14.95
C ARG A 211 -27.17 59.44 14.15
N CYS A 212 -27.79 59.29 12.96
CA CYS A 212 -27.41 58.23 12.02
C CYS A 212 -25.92 58.37 11.72
N LEU A 213 -25.13 57.38 12.14
CA LEU A 213 -23.70 57.37 11.90
C LEU A 213 -23.50 56.96 10.44
N TRP A 214 -23.24 57.95 9.59
CA TRP A 214 -22.56 57.70 8.31
C TRP A 214 -21.32 56.85 8.59
N LYS A 215 -20.85 56.06 7.61
CA LYS A 215 -19.53 55.39 7.73
C LYS A 215 -18.53 56.46 8.15
N THR A 216 -18.18 56.44 9.42
CA THR A 216 -17.24 57.38 10.04
C THR A 216 -16.04 56.54 10.40
N GLY A 217 -14.86 57.14 10.50
CA GLY A 217 -13.62 56.43 10.79
C GLY A 217 -13.69 55.51 12.02
N LYS A 218 -14.68 55.66 12.92
CA LYS A 218 -14.93 54.72 14.02
C LYS A 218 -15.43 53.32 13.60
N THR A 219 -16.20 53.20 12.51
CA THR A 219 -16.64 51.90 11.96
C THR A 219 -15.55 51.26 11.09
N GLU A 220 -14.77 52.04 10.33
CA GLU A 220 -13.59 51.54 9.61
C GLU A 220 -12.48 51.14 10.59
N ALA A 221 -12.21 51.91 11.64
CA ALA A 221 -11.27 51.54 12.70
C ALA A 221 -11.65 50.24 13.43
N ARG A 222 -12.95 49.89 13.49
CA ARG A 222 -13.37 48.58 14.03
C ARG A 222 -13.06 47.44 13.06
N HIS A 223 -13.33 47.61 11.76
CA HIS A 223 -13.00 46.61 10.75
C HIS A 223 -11.48 46.45 10.55
N GLU A 224 -10.74 47.57 10.60
CA GLU A 224 -9.27 47.56 10.62
C GLU A 224 -8.75 46.89 11.89
N GLY A 225 -9.34 47.16 13.05
CA GLY A 225 -9.00 46.47 14.31
C GLY A 225 -9.23 44.95 14.25
N GLU A 226 -10.33 44.50 13.63
CA GLU A 226 -10.62 43.08 13.38
C GLU A 226 -9.65 42.46 12.36
N MET A 227 -9.25 43.22 11.34
CA MET A 227 -8.23 42.80 10.36
C MET A 227 -6.85 42.68 11.00
N TYR A 228 -6.41 43.68 11.77
CA TYR A 228 -5.14 43.63 12.53
C TYR A 228 -5.16 42.49 13.55
N LYS A 229 -6.31 42.23 14.20
CA LYS A 229 -6.46 41.10 15.11
C LYS A 229 -6.33 39.75 14.39
N THR A 230 -6.89 39.63 13.19
CA THR A 230 -6.75 38.41 12.37
C THR A 230 -5.29 38.22 11.93
N LEU A 231 -4.64 39.26 11.43
CA LEU A 231 -3.21 39.23 11.06
C LEU A 231 -2.33 38.86 12.27
N LEU A 232 -2.55 39.47 13.43
CA LEU A 232 -1.80 39.14 14.66
C LEU A 232 -2.02 37.69 15.06
N ASN A 233 -3.25 37.18 15.01
CA ASN A 233 -3.53 35.77 15.29
C ASN A 233 -2.83 34.82 14.31
N GLU A 234 -2.74 35.18 13.02
CA GLU A 234 -2.00 34.40 12.02
C GLU A 234 -0.49 34.40 12.29
N PHE A 235 0.07 35.55 12.67
CA PHE A 235 1.47 35.64 13.10
C PHE A 235 1.73 34.82 14.37
N ASP A 236 0.87 34.90 15.38
CA ASP A 236 0.97 34.11 16.61
C ASP A 236 0.85 32.61 16.33
N ASN A 237 -0.04 32.21 15.41
CA ASN A 237 -0.18 30.84 14.95
C ASN A 237 1.12 30.37 14.27
N ARG A 238 1.65 31.17 13.35
CA ARG A 238 2.88 30.84 12.64
C ARG A 238 4.09 30.76 13.58
N GLN A 239 4.15 31.64 14.57
CA GLN A 239 5.20 31.61 15.60
C GLN A 239 5.10 30.35 16.45
N ARG A 240 3.89 29.91 16.81
CA ARG A 240 3.66 28.63 17.52
C ARG A 240 4.09 27.43 16.67
N GLU A 241 3.74 27.40 15.39
CA GLU A 241 4.18 26.33 14.47
C GLU A 241 5.70 26.25 14.37
N LEU A 242 6.37 27.39 14.17
CA LEU A 242 7.83 27.45 14.12
C LEU A 242 8.48 26.98 15.44
N MET A 243 7.86 27.31 16.58
CA MET A 243 8.34 26.85 17.88
C MET A 243 8.21 25.33 18.04
N MET A 244 7.11 24.74 17.57
CA MET A 244 6.90 23.29 17.54
C MET A 244 7.91 22.58 16.63
N GLU A 245 8.09 23.08 15.40
CA GLU A 245 9.09 22.56 14.45
C GLU A 245 10.50 22.64 15.04
N ASN A 246 10.85 23.74 15.73
CA ASN A 246 12.14 23.88 16.39
C ASN A 246 12.36 22.83 17.50
N ILE A 247 11.30 22.52 18.26
CA ILE A 247 11.34 21.46 19.27
C ILE A 247 11.55 20.09 18.61
N GLU A 248 10.87 19.80 17.51
CA GLU A 248 11.04 18.55 16.76
C GLU A 248 12.44 18.43 16.17
N LEU A 249 12.98 19.48 15.56
CA LEU A 249 14.34 19.52 15.04
C LEU A 249 15.38 19.27 16.16
N LYS A 250 15.18 19.85 17.36
CA LYS A 250 16.03 19.57 18.52
C LYS A 250 15.97 18.11 18.95
N LYS A 251 14.79 17.47 18.90
CA LYS A 251 14.63 16.04 19.22
C LYS A 251 15.37 15.15 18.21
N VAL A 252 15.20 15.41 16.91
CA VAL A 252 15.90 14.67 15.84
C VAL A 252 17.40 14.81 15.98
N LEU A 253 17.88 16.02 16.27
CA LEU A 253 19.31 16.28 16.48
C LEU A 253 19.87 15.52 17.69
N GLN A 254 19.15 15.51 18.83
CA GLN A 254 19.56 14.73 20.00
C GLN A 254 19.55 13.23 19.71
N GLN A 255 18.58 12.74 18.93
CA GLN A 255 18.55 11.35 18.47
C GLN A 255 19.79 11.02 17.65
N MET A 256 20.10 11.84 16.65
CA MET A 256 21.27 11.66 15.79
C MET A 256 22.57 11.68 16.60
N LYS A 257 22.69 12.57 17.60
CA LYS A 257 23.83 12.59 18.54
C LYS A 257 23.93 11.28 19.32
N ARG A 258 22.82 10.74 19.82
CA ARG A 258 22.80 9.47 20.57
C ARG A 258 23.26 8.30 19.69
N GLU A 259 22.75 8.22 18.46
CA GLU A 259 23.11 7.16 17.51
C GLU A 259 24.59 7.25 17.12
N MET A 260 25.09 8.45 16.80
CA MET A 260 26.52 8.65 16.53
C MET A 260 27.40 8.24 17.72
N MET A 261 27.02 8.59 18.95
CA MET A 261 27.75 8.15 20.14
C MET A 261 27.65 6.63 20.35
N ALA A 262 26.52 6.00 20.05
CA ALA A 262 26.38 4.54 20.16
C ALA A 262 27.32 3.81 19.18
N VAL A 263 27.44 4.29 17.94
CA VAL A 263 28.37 3.74 16.95
C VAL A 263 29.83 3.96 17.35
N LEU A 264 30.15 5.11 17.96
CA LEU A 264 31.52 5.40 18.43
C LEU A 264 31.87 4.64 19.72
N ASN A 265 30.89 4.36 20.60
CA ASN A 265 31.11 3.70 21.88
C ASN A 265 31.02 2.17 21.80
N SER A 266 30.36 1.60 20.79
CA SER A 266 30.28 0.13 20.60
C SER A 266 31.65 -0.52 20.46
N LYS A 267 32.64 0.20 19.91
CA LYS A 267 34.03 -0.28 19.79
C LYS A 267 34.86 -0.13 21.08
N ASN A 268 34.39 0.63 22.06
CA ASN A 268 35.06 0.78 23.36
C ASN A 268 34.65 -0.29 24.38
N VAL A 269 33.46 -0.90 24.21
CA VAL A 269 33.00 -2.03 25.04
C VAL A 269 33.77 -3.31 24.69
N CYS A 270 34.00 -3.57 23.40
CA CYS A 270 34.73 -4.76 22.96
C CYS A 270 36.23 -4.77 23.37
N ARG A 271 36.82 -3.62 23.75
CA ARG A 271 38.22 -3.53 24.18
C ARG A 271 38.40 -3.63 25.70
N ARG A 272 37.33 -3.63 26.49
CA ARG A 272 37.42 -3.58 27.96
C ARG A 272 37.12 -4.91 28.65
N GLU A 273 36.57 -5.89 27.95
CA GLU A 273 36.22 -7.19 28.54
C GLU A 273 37.38 -8.20 28.60
N GLU A 274 38.57 -7.88 28.04
CA GLU A 274 39.70 -8.82 28.01
C GLU A 274 40.86 -8.55 28.98
N LYS A 275 40.73 -7.62 29.93
CA LYS A 275 41.77 -7.48 30.99
C LYS A 275 41.16 -7.20 32.37
N GLN A 276 40.84 -8.26 33.10
CA GLN A 276 41.45 -8.63 34.40
C GLN A 276 40.54 -9.54 35.24
N ASN A 277 40.95 -10.81 35.38
CA ASN A 277 40.69 -11.60 36.58
C ASN A 277 41.82 -11.32 37.58
N ASN A 278 41.49 -10.80 38.76
CA ASN A 278 42.11 -11.17 40.04
C ASN A 278 41.30 -10.59 41.21
N PRO A 279 41.06 -11.35 42.29
CA PRO A 279 40.34 -10.89 43.47
C PRO A 279 41.28 -10.30 44.53
N VAL A 280 40.67 -9.57 45.49
CA VAL A 280 41.17 -9.11 46.81
C VAL A 280 41.31 -7.58 46.96
N ASP A 281 40.22 -7.04 47.54
CA ASP A 281 40.09 -6.08 48.64
C ASP A 281 40.30 -4.54 48.47
N GLN A 282 39.21 -3.86 48.87
CA GLN A 282 39.05 -2.50 49.43
C GLN A 282 39.85 -1.31 48.86
N SER A 283 39.13 -0.32 48.31
CA SER A 283 38.79 0.92 49.03
C SER A 283 38.23 1.98 48.08
N LEU A 284 37.33 2.80 48.62
CA LEU A 284 36.57 3.89 48.01
C LEU A 284 37.46 4.97 47.37
N GLN A 285 37.09 5.40 46.16
CA GLN A 285 37.26 6.75 45.58
C GLN A 285 36.45 6.74 44.26
N GLN A 286 35.22 7.23 44.20
CA GLN A 286 34.86 8.66 44.13
C GLN A 286 35.85 9.48 43.29
N THR A 287 35.56 9.53 41.99
CA THR A 287 35.65 10.75 41.17
C THR A 287 34.37 10.81 40.34
N ASN A 288 33.24 11.14 40.95
CA ASN A 288 32.62 12.43 40.71
C ASN A 288 33.64 13.56 40.51
N SER A 289 33.68 14.08 39.28
CA SER A 289 33.85 15.50 38.99
C SER A 289 33.02 15.74 37.72
N ASP A 290 31.73 15.98 37.89
CA ASP A 290 31.16 17.32 38.11
C ASP A 290 31.05 18.06 36.77
N ASP A 291 29.78 18.29 36.44
CA ASP A 291 29.25 19.57 35.97
C ASP A 291 29.82 20.16 34.67
N GLU A 292 29.11 19.87 33.58
CA GLU A 292 28.36 20.96 32.95
C GLU A 292 26.95 20.48 32.65
N GLU A 293 26.15 20.46 33.71
CA GLU A 293 24.78 20.91 33.65
C GLU A 293 24.76 22.32 33.03
N ASN A 294 24.67 22.42 31.70
CA ASN A 294 24.30 23.67 31.05
C ASN A 294 22.89 23.55 30.50
N SER A 295 21.96 23.51 31.45
CA SER A 295 20.96 24.58 31.56
C SER A 295 20.52 25.15 30.20
N PHE A 296 19.65 24.42 29.50
CA PHE A 296 18.61 25.07 28.69
C PHE A 296 17.55 25.68 29.62
N LYS A 297 18.01 26.48 30.59
CA LYS A 297 17.17 27.45 31.27
C LYS A 297 17.06 28.60 30.30
N GLU A 298 15.83 28.92 29.92
CA GLU A 298 15.48 30.06 29.09
C GLU A 298 16.31 31.28 29.49
N LEU A 299 17.34 31.58 28.71
CA LEU A 299 17.99 32.89 28.70
C LEU A 299 17.46 33.59 27.45
N PRO A 300 16.55 34.57 27.60
CA PRO A 300 16.06 35.36 26.47
C PRO A 300 17.23 36.22 25.97
N GLY A 301 17.87 35.82 24.87
CA GLY A 301 18.90 36.67 24.24
C GLY A 301 20.06 35.99 23.53
N ILE A 302 20.10 34.67 23.37
CA ILE A 302 21.08 34.07 22.45
C ILE A 302 20.52 34.25 21.04
N SER A 303 21.10 35.17 20.26
CA SER A 303 20.72 35.40 18.86
C SER A 303 20.68 34.04 18.11
N CYS A 304 19.69 33.89 17.22
CA CYS A 304 19.51 32.68 16.41
C CYS A 304 20.80 32.31 15.67
N ASP A 305 21.61 33.32 15.29
CA ASP A 305 22.89 33.13 14.63
C ASP A 305 23.91 32.43 15.54
N HIS A 306 23.93 32.78 16.83
CA HIS A 306 24.85 32.20 17.80
C HIS A 306 24.50 30.74 18.15
N ALA A 307 23.21 30.40 18.17
CA ALA A 307 22.75 29.02 18.29
C ALA A 307 23.08 28.19 17.03
N ARG A 308 22.90 28.78 15.84
CA ARG A 308 23.25 28.17 14.55
C ARG A 308 24.75 27.91 14.43
N GLU A 309 25.57 28.86 14.89
CA GLU A 309 27.02 28.76 14.86
C GLU A 309 27.54 27.67 15.82
N LYS A 310 27.02 27.62 17.06
CA LYS A 310 27.34 26.56 18.02
C LYS A 310 26.99 25.17 17.48
N LEU A 311 25.83 25.03 16.83
CA LEU A 311 25.42 23.79 16.18
C LEU A 311 26.35 23.39 15.04
N THR A 312 26.64 24.35 14.15
CA THR A 312 27.52 24.12 13.00
C THR A 312 28.92 23.70 13.46
N ASN A 313 29.45 24.33 14.51
CA ASN A 313 30.74 24.00 15.08
C ASN A 313 30.76 22.61 15.73
N SER A 314 29.69 22.22 16.42
CA SER A 314 29.52 20.87 16.98
C SER A 314 29.53 19.80 15.89
N ILE A 315 28.74 19.97 14.81
CA ILE A 315 28.69 19.02 13.68
C ILE A 315 30.05 18.93 13.00
N ARG A 316 30.72 20.06 12.74
CA ARG A 316 32.07 20.08 12.17
C ARG A 316 33.09 19.39 13.05
N GLN A 317 32.97 19.47 14.38
CA GLN A 317 33.87 18.79 15.30
C GLN A 317 33.64 17.27 15.26
N GLN A 318 32.39 16.81 15.25
CA GLN A 318 32.07 15.38 15.13
C GLN A 318 32.51 14.81 13.77
N TRP A 319 32.31 15.56 12.69
CA TRP A 319 32.78 15.18 11.36
C TRP A 319 34.30 15.03 11.30
N ARG A 320 35.06 15.95 11.92
CA ARG A 320 36.52 15.83 12.00
C ARG A 320 36.96 14.59 12.78
N LYS A 321 36.28 14.26 13.89
CA LYS A 321 36.57 13.04 14.66
C LYS A 321 36.30 11.78 13.83
N LEU A 322 35.18 11.73 13.11
CA LEU A 322 34.84 10.61 12.24
C LEU A 322 35.85 10.47 11.10
N LYS A 323 36.15 11.57 10.40
CA LYS A 323 37.13 11.60 9.31
C LYS A 323 38.49 11.08 9.78
N HIS A 324 38.97 11.57 10.92
CA HIS A 324 40.24 11.09 11.50
C HIS A 324 40.20 9.60 11.85
N HIS A 325 39.07 9.10 12.36
CA HIS A 325 38.91 7.68 12.67
C HIS A 325 38.88 6.80 11.41
N VAL A 326 38.25 7.27 10.34
CA VAL A 326 38.23 6.59 9.03
C VAL A 326 39.62 6.58 8.41
N GLU A 327 40.32 7.72 8.40
CA GLU A 327 41.72 7.83 7.94
C GLU A 327 42.65 6.92 8.75
N LYS A 328 42.40 6.76 10.06
CA LYS A 328 43.15 5.82 10.92
C LYS A 328 42.88 4.36 10.58
N LEU A 329 41.64 4.00 10.23
CA LEU A 329 41.31 2.64 9.79
C LEU A 329 41.92 2.33 8.42
N ASP A 330 41.93 3.30 7.51
CA ASP A 330 42.52 3.17 6.18
C ASP A 330 44.05 3.01 6.24
N SER A 331 44.71 3.83 7.06
CA SER A 331 46.15 3.70 7.32
C SER A 331 46.50 2.42 8.08
N GLN A 332 45.64 1.93 8.99
CA GLN A 332 45.82 0.60 9.60
C GLN A 332 45.65 -0.54 8.59
N ALA A 333 44.71 -0.44 7.65
CA ALA A 333 44.55 -1.42 6.58
C ALA A 333 45.74 -1.44 5.60
N SER A 334 46.44 -0.32 5.44
CA SER A 334 47.59 -0.19 4.55
C SER A 334 48.94 -0.62 5.17
N ILE A 335 49.05 -0.70 6.51
CA ILE A 335 50.30 -0.99 7.24
C ILE A 335 50.45 -2.48 7.65
N VAL A 336 49.44 -3.33 7.48
CA VAL A 336 49.55 -4.75 7.86
C VAL A 336 50.34 -5.55 6.80
N GLN A 337 51.66 -5.62 7.01
CA GLN A 337 52.43 -6.83 6.72
C GLN A 337 52.16 -7.89 7.81
N PRO A 338 52.32 -9.19 7.49
CA PRO A 338 51.72 -10.26 8.26
C PRO A 338 52.56 -10.52 9.50
N ASP A 339 52.02 -10.20 10.67
CA ASP A 339 52.39 -10.92 11.87
C ASP A 339 51.23 -10.88 12.87
N ASP A 340 50.77 -12.09 13.19
CA ASP A 340 49.96 -12.52 14.32
C ASP A 340 48.81 -11.62 14.79
N ASN A 341 47.66 -11.75 14.12
CA ASN A 341 46.37 -11.72 14.79
C ASN A 341 45.44 -12.76 14.13
N GLU A 342 45.00 -13.71 14.95
CA GLU A 342 44.27 -14.95 14.62
C GLU A 342 42.86 -14.75 14.01
N ASP A 343 42.41 -13.51 13.81
CA ASP A 343 41.08 -13.17 13.28
C ASP A 343 41.14 -12.44 11.93
N THR A 344 42.12 -12.79 11.10
CA THR A 344 42.16 -12.36 9.70
C THR A 344 42.35 -13.58 8.82
N ILE A 345 41.33 -13.93 8.01
CA ILE A 345 41.40 -15.02 7.03
C ILE A 345 42.72 -14.89 6.28
N SER A 346 43.60 -15.91 6.39
CA SER A 346 44.93 -15.89 5.78
C SER A 346 44.80 -15.49 4.32
N LYS A 347 45.66 -14.60 3.83
CA LYS A 347 45.65 -14.13 2.44
C LYS A 347 45.60 -15.28 1.43
N GLN A 348 46.21 -16.41 1.79
CA GLN A 348 46.16 -17.66 1.02
C GLN A 348 44.75 -18.26 0.95
N VAL A 349 43.98 -18.26 2.04
CA VAL A 349 42.59 -18.75 2.07
C VAL A 349 41.69 -17.83 1.24
N HIS A 350 41.91 -16.52 1.30
CA HIS A 350 41.19 -15.58 0.42
C HIS A 350 41.53 -15.84 -1.06
N ASP A 351 42.80 -16.06 -1.40
CA ASP A 351 43.21 -16.35 -2.78
C ASP A 351 42.61 -17.69 -3.26
N GLU A 352 42.60 -18.72 -2.41
CA GLU A 352 41.94 -20.01 -2.68
C GLU A 352 40.42 -19.88 -2.86
N GLU A 353 39.76 -19.08 -2.03
CA GLU A 353 38.33 -18.76 -2.17
C GLU A 353 38.03 -17.99 -3.45
N THR A 354 38.90 -17.05 -3.85
CA THR A 354 38.74 -16.32 -5.11
C THR A 354 38.91 -17.21 -6.33
N GLU A 355 39.84 -18.17 -6.31
CA GLU A 355 40.00 -19.16 -7.37
C GLU A 355 38.79 -20.11 -7.42
N LYS A 356 38.28 -20.53 -6.26
CA LYS A 356 37.05 -21.33 -6.19
C LYS A 356 35.86 -20.59 -6.78
N LEU A 357 35.66 -19.32 -6.42
CA LEU A 357 34.59 -18.49 -6.97
C LEU A 357 34.77 -18.26 -8.48
N ARG A 358 36.00 -18.12 -8.98
CA ARG A 358 36.28 -18.05 -10.42
C ARG A 358 35.84 -19.32 -11.15
N LEU A 359 36.14 -20.49 -10.58
CA LEU A 359 35.71 -21.77 -11.14
C LEU A 359 34.18 -21.92 -11.11
N GLU A 360 33.52 -21.55 -10.01
CA GLU A 360 32.06 -21.56 -9.91
C GLU A 360 31.40 -20.61 -10.93
N ILE A 361 31.94 -19.40 -11.09
CA ILE A 361 31.47 -18.46 -12.11
C ILE A 361 31.64 -19.04 -13.52
N GLN A 362 32.76 -19.72 -13.78
CA GLN A 362 33.01 -20.36 -15.07
C GLN A 362 32.00 -21.49 -15.34
N GLN A 363 31.72 -22.33 -14.34
CA GLN A 363 30.69 -23.37 -14.43
C GLN A 363 29.29 -22.77 -14.62
N CYS A 364 28.95 -21.69 -13.91
CA CYS A 364 27.69 -20.98 -14.14
C CYS A 364 27.57 -20.43 -15.56
N LYS A 365 28.66 -19.92 -16.14
CA LYS A 365 28.65 -19.44 -17.53
C LYS A 365 28.41 -20.58 -18.52
N GLU A 366 29.05 -21.73 -18.32
CA GLU A 366 28.84 -22.93 -19.14
C GLU A 366 27.41 -23.48 -18.99
N PHE A 367 26.85 -23.43 -17.78
CA PHE A 367 25.45 -23.77 -17.53
C PHE A 367 24.48 -22.81 -18.23
N ILE A 368 24.74 -21.50 -18.19
CA ILE A 368 23.93 -20.51 -18.90
C ILE A 368 24.01 -20.72 -20.42
N GLN A 369 25.20 -21.03 -20.96
CA GLN A 369 25.37 -21.31 -22.39
C GLN A 369 24.61 -22.57 -22.81
N THR A 370 24.69 -23.65 -22.04
CA THR A 370 23.95 -24.89 -22.32
C THR A 370 22.44 -24.69 -22.17
N GLN A 371 21.98 -23.93 -21.17
CA GLN A 371 20.57 -23.54 -21.04
C GLN A 371 20.10 -22.71 -22.24
N GLN A 372 20.89 -21.76 -22.72
CA GLN A 372 20.56 -20.96 -23.91
C GLN A 372 20.49 -21.83 -25.16
N GLN A 373 21.41 -22.78 -25.34
CA GLN A 373 21.37 -23.73 -26.45
C GLN A 373 20.14 -24.63 -26.39
N LEU A 374 19.76 -25.12 -25.21
CA LEU A 374 18.56 -25.94 -25.02
C LEU A 374 17.29 -25.13 -25.28
N LEU A 375 17.22 -23.88 -24.83
CA LEU A 375 16.11 -22.97 -25.11
C LEU A 375 15.97 -22.71 -26.61
N GLN A 376 17.09 -22.48 -27.29
CA GLN A 376 17.12 -22.27 -28.73
C GLN A 376 16.76 -23.54 -29.50
N GLN A 377 17.10 -24.72 -28.98
CA GLN A 377 16.67 -26.00 -29.52
C GLN A 377 15.16 -26.21 -29.29
N GLN A 378 14.59 -25.86 -28.13
CA GLN A 378 13.15 -25.93 -27.88
C GLN A 378 12.34 -24.99 -28.78
N LEU A 379 12.84 -23.79 -29.06
CA LEU A 379 12.23 -22.85 -30.00
C LEU A 379 12.28 -23.33 -31.47
N ASN A 380 13.27 -24.15 -31.81
CA ASN A 380 13.46 -24.69 -33.16
C ASN A 380 12.94 -26.13 -33.32
N THR A 381 12.42 -26.76 -32.26
CA THR A 381 11.83 -28.10 -32.31
C THR A 381 10.34 -27.92 -32.65
N PRO A 382 9.81 -28.53 -33.74
CA PRO A 382 8.39 -28.47 -34.04
C PRO A 382 7.66 -29.37 -33.03
N CYS A 383 7.32 -28.80 -31.88
CA CYS A 383 6.42 -29.38 -30.90
C CYS A 383 5.00 -28.94 -31.26
N ASP A 384 4.02 -29.88 -31.27
CA ASP A 384 2.64 -29.69 -31.74
C ASP A 384 2.09 -28.27 -31.50
N GLU A 385 2.10 -27.46 -32.57
CA GLU A 385 1.73 -26.04 -32.56
C GLU A 385 0.31 -25.82 -32.04
N GLU A 386 -0.56 -26.83 -32.14
CA GLU A 386 -1.99 -26.72 -31.85
C GLU A 386 -2.28 -26.58 -30.34
N THR A 387 -1.57 -27.29 -29.47
CA THR A 387 -1.87 -27.26 -28.02
C THR A 387 -1.27 -26.03 -27.33
N GLY A 388 -0.07 -25.63 -27.74
CA GLY A 388 0.59 -24.42 -27.25
C GLY A 388 -0.07 -23.14 -27.76
N ALA A 389 -0.54 -23.13 -29.02
CA ALA A 389 -1.29 -22.01 -29.57
C ALA A 389 -2.63 -21.83 -28.86
N VAL A 390 -3.40 -22.89 -28.59
CA VAL A 390 -4.73 -22.78 -27.94
C VAL A 390 -4.64 -22.16 -26.54
N LEU A 391 -3.69 -22.58 -25.70
CA LEU A 391 -3.55 -22.01 -24.35
C LEU A 391 -3.09 -20.55 -24.35
N ASN A 392 -2.19 -20.20 -25.28
CA ASN A 392 -1.71 -18.83 -25.43
C ASN A 392 -2.79 -17.93 -26.07
N ASP A 393 -3.54 -18.44 -27.04
CA ASP A 393 -4.69 -17.75 -27.64
C ASP A 393 -5.80 -17.53 -26.62
N CYS A 394 -6.10 -18.50 -25.74
CA CYS A 394 -7.13 -18.35 -24.71
C CYS A 394 -6.82 -17.21 -23.73
N TYR A 395 -5.59 -17.13 -23.22
CA TYR A 395 -5.18 -16.05 -22.31
C TYR A 395 -5.15 -14.69 -23.01
N MET A 396 -4.61 -14.63 -24.23
CA MET A 396 -4.56 -13.40 -25.02
C MET A 396 -5.96 -12.95 -25.49
N LEU A 397 -6.91 -13.87 -25.71
CA LEU A 397 -8.31 -13.55 -26.00
C LEU A 397 -9.02 -12.93 -24.81
N GLU A 398 -8.85 -13.50 -23.62
CA GLU A 398 -9.46 -12.97 -22.39
C GLU A 398 -8.93 -11.55 -22.10
N GLU A 399 -7.62 -11.35 -22.21
CA GLU A 399 -6.98 -10.04 -22.06
C GLU A 399 -7.50 -9.03 -23.10
N LYS A 400 -7.62 -9.45 -24.36
CA LYS A 400 -8.14 -8.62 -25.47
C LYS A 400 -9.61 -8.28 -25.30
N GLU A 401 -10.41 -9.20 -24.75
CA GLU A 401 -11.83 -8.98 -24.47
C GLU A 401 -12.00 -8.00 -23.30
N ARG A 402 -11.22 -8.15 -22.23
CA ARG A 402 -11.20 -7.19 -21.11
C ARG A 402 -10.82 -5.79 -21.59
N LEU A 403 -9.78 -5.67 -22.43
CA LEU A 403 -9.36 -4.38 -22.98
C LEU A 403 -10.45 -3.73 -23.86
N LYS A 404 -11.21 -4.54 -24.61
CA LYS A 404 -12.36 -4.05 -25.39
C LYS A 404 -13.48 -3.54 -24.50
N GLU A 405 -13.73 -4.18 -23.36
CA GLU A 405 -14.73 -3.74 -22.38
C GLU A 405 -14.32 -2.42 -21.72
N GLU A 406 -13.07 -2.30 -21.28
CA GLU A 406 -12.52 -1.05 -20.75
C GLU A 406 -12.60 0.07 -21.79
N TRP A 407 -12.23 -0.21 -23.04
CA TRP A 407 -12.30 0.76 -24.13
C TRP A 407 -13.73 1.21 -24.43
N ARG A 408 -14.70 0.29 -24.34
CA ARG A 408 -16.14 0.60 -24.47
C ARG A 408 -16.59 1.51 -23.32
N GLY A 409 -16.16 1.23 -22.09
CA GLY A 409 -16.41 2.07 -20.92
C GLY A 409 -15.85 3.49 -21.09
N PHE A 410 -14.61 3.62 -21.57
CA PHE A 410 -14.03 4.93 -21.87
C PHE A 410 -14.76 5.67 -22.99
N ALA A 411 -15.19 4.97 -24.04
CA ALA A 411 -15.94 5.58 -25.13
C ALA A 411 -17.30 6.12 -24.66
N GLU A 412 -17.97 5.38 -23.77
CA GLU A 412 -19.25 5.80 -23.18
C GLU A 412 -19.07 6.99 -22.23
N GLN A 413 -18.05 6.98 -21.37
CA GLN A 413 -17.71 8.13 -20.53
C GLN A 413 -17.42 9.37 -21.37
N ARG A 414 -16.64 9.24 -22.45
CA ARG A 414 -16.36 10.35 -23.37
C ARG A 414 -17.63 10.90 -24.02
N LYS A 415 -18.57 10.03 -24.39
CA LYS A 415 -19.88 10.43 -24.92
C LYS A 415 -20.71 11.18 -23.89
N ASN A 416 -20.69 10.74 -22.62
CA ASN A 416 -21.40 11.40 -21.53
C ASN A 416 -20.83 12.80 -21.26
N PHE A 417 -19.51 12.93 -21.18
CA PHE A 417 -18.87 14.25 -21.02
C PHE A 417 -19.18 15.19 -22.18
N GLU A 418 -19.24 14.68 -23.42
CA GLU A 418 -19.62 15.50 -24.57
C GLU A 418 -21.08 15.96 -24.49
N MET A 419 -21.98 15.11 -23.99
CA MET A 419 -23.39 15.46 -23.77
C MET A 419 -23.55 16.48 -22.65
N GLU A 420 -22.88 16.28 -21.51
CA GLU A 420 -22.84 17.24 -20.42
C GLU A 420 -22.30 18.59 -20.90
N ARG A 421 -21.20 18.60 -21.65
CA ARG A 421 -20.62 19.81 -22.23
C ARG A 421 -21.61 20.57 -23.10
N LYS A 422 -22.38 19.87 -23.95
CA LYS A 422 -23.45 20.48 -24.75
C LYS A 422 -24.56 21.05 -23.87
N ASN A 423 -25.02 20.31 -22.87
CA ASN A 423 -26.06 20.76 -21.94
C ASN A 423 -25.62 22.02 -21.16
N PHE A 424 -24.37 22.06 -20.67
CA PHE A 424 -23.82 23.22 -20.00
C PHE A 424 -23.70 24.43 -20.93
N THR A 425 -23.30 24.20 -22.18
CA THR A 425 -23.20 25.26 -23.19
C THR A 425 -24.58 25.82 -23.52
N GLU A 426 -25.58 24.97 -23.70
CA GLU A 426 -26.96 25.37 -23.97
C GLU A 426 -27.58 26.12 -22.78
N ALA A 427 -27.36 25.64 -21.56
CA ALA A 427 -27.78 26.34 -20.35
C ALA A 427 -27.14 27.73 -20.24
N ALA A 428 -25.85 27.87 -20.57
CA ALA A 428 -25.17 29.17 -20.56
C ALA A 428 -25.76 30.12 -21.63
N ILE A 429 -26.05 29.63 -22.83
CA ILE A 429 -26.70 30.43 -23.90
C ILE A 429 -28.10 30.88 -23.45
N ARG A 430 -28.90 29.97 -22.89
CA ARG A 430 -30.25 30.27 -22.40
C ARG A 430 -30.22 31.34 -21.31
N LEU A 431 -29.30 31.20 -20.35
CA LEU A 431 -29.13 32.16 -19.26
C LEU A 431 -28.66 33.52 -19.80
N GLY A 432 -27.87 33.53 -20.88
CA GLY A 432 -27.53 34.74 -21.64
C GLY A 432 -28.75 35.43 -22.27
N HIS A 433 -29.65 34.67 -22.90
CA HIS A 433 -30.89 35.21 -23.45
C HIS A 433 -31.83 35.76 -22.36
N GLU A 434 -31.99 35.03 -21.26
CA GLU A 434 -32.79 35.47 -20.12
C GLU A 434 -32.23 36.77 -19.53
N ARG A 435 -30.90 36.85 -19.33
CA ARG A 435 -30.24 38.08 -18.85
C ARG A 435 -30.48 39.26 -19.80
N LYS A 436 -30.35 39.05 -21.11
CA LYS A 436 -30.61 40.08 -22.11
C LYS A 436 -32.07 40.55 -22.05
N SER A 437 -33.03 39.61 -21.97
CA SER A 437 -34.46 39.96 -21.82
C SER A 437 -34.72 40.79 -20.56
N PHE A 438 -34.10 40.45 -19.44
CA PHE A 438 -34.20 41.25 -18.21
C PHE A 438 -33.59 42.65 -18.35
N GLU A 439 -32.49 42.79 -19.07
CA GLU A 439 -31.87 44.09 -19.35
C GLU A 439 -32.75 44.93 -20.28
N ASP A 440 -33.34 44.33 -21.31
CA ASP A 440 -34.28 44.97 -22.22
C ASP A 440 -35.55 45.42 -21.48
N ASP A 441 -36.15 44.57 -20.63
CA ASP A 441 -37.30 44.91 -19.79
C ASP A 441 -36.97 46.05 -18.82
N ARG A 442 -35.78 46.03 -18.24
CA ARG A 442 -35.28 47.12 -17.39
C ARG A 442 -35.11 48.42 -18.19
N ALA A 443 -34.61 48.36 -19.41
CA ALA A 443 -34.46 49.52 -20.28
C ALA A 443 -35.83 50.10 -20.69
N ILE A 444 -36.80 49.24 -21.02
CA ILE A 444 -38.19 49.64 -21.28
C ILE A 444 -38.81 50.27 -20.05
N TRP A 445 -38.62 49.67 -18.87
CA TRP A 445 -39.12 50.21 -17.61
C TRP A 445 -38.52 51.58 -17.30
N LEU A 446 -37.21 51.76 -17.48
CA LEU A 446 -36.53 53.05 -17.32
C LEU A 446 -37.03 54.09 -18.34
N LYS A 447 -37.22 53.69 -19.60
CA LYS A 447 -37.80 54.55 -20.64
C LYS A 447 -39.22 54.99 -20.27
N HIS A 448 -40.05 54.08 -19.77
CA HIS A 448 -41.41 54.40 -19.32
C HIS A 448 -41.41 55.30 -18.08
N GLN A 449 -40.51 55.07 -17.11
CA GLN A 449 -40.30 55.97 -15.99
C GLN A 449 -39.89 57.37 -16.46
N PHE A 450 -38.95 57.48 -17.39
CA PHE A 450 -38.48 58.75 -17.93
C PHE A 450 -39.57 59.50 -18.71
N LEU A 451 -40.32 58.82 -19.58
CA LEU A 451 -41.40 59.41 -20.36
C LEU A 451 -42.57 59.87 -19.47
N ASN A 452 -42.92 59.09 -18.43
CA ASN A 452 -44.00 59.45 -17.52
C ASN A 452 -43.63 60.55 -16.52
N THR A 453 -42.34 60.66 -16.14
CA THR A 453 -41.87 61.77 -15.30
C THR A 453 -41.58 63.05 -16.09
N SER A 454 -41.31 62.96 -17.39
CA SER A 454 -40.98 64.12 -18.24
C SER A 454 -42.20 64.78 -18.90
N PHE A 455 -43.37 64.12 -18.96
CA PHE A 455 -44.57 64.67 -19.61
C PHE A 455 -45.86 64.58 -18.76
N GLY A 456 -45.80 64.05 -17.54
CA GLY A 456 -46.98 63.80 -16.70
C GLY A 456 -47.52 65.00 -15.90
N ASP A 457 -46.83 66.13 -15.84
CA ASP A 457 -47.27 67.30 -15.04
C ASP A 457 -48.11 68.33 -15.82
N HIS A 458 -48.35 68.10 -17.11
CA HIS A 458 -49.30 68.90 -17.88
C HIS A 458 -50.20 67.98 -18.71
N MET A 459 -51.29 67.51 -18.12
CA MET A 459 -52.64 67.43 -18.68
C MET A 459 -53.45 66.40 -17.89
N LYS A 460 -54.21 66.89 -16.89
CA LYS A 460 -55.43 66.18 -16.46
C LYS A 460 -56.50 66.39 -17.53
N PRO A 461 -57.26 65.35 -17.85
CA PRO A 461 -58.70 65.46 -17.63
C PRO A 461 -59.27 64.29 -16.83
N GLN A 462 -60.41 64.59 -16.26
CA GLN A 462 -61.14 63.88 -15.23
C GLN A 462 -62.38 63.26 -15.88
N CYS A 463 -62.58 61.93 -15.80
CA CYS A 463 -63.94 61.33 -15.71
C CYS A 463 -63.95 59.80 -15.53
N ARG A 464 -64.57 59.41 -14.42
CA ARG A 464 -65.59 58.35 -14.23
C ARG A 464 -65.25 56.84 -14.32
N MET A 465 -65.71 56.20 -13.23
CA MET A 465 -65.93 54.78 -12.95
C MET A 465 -66.75 54.05 -14.01
N THR A 466 -66.46 52.75 -14.20
CA THR A 466 -67.47 51.66 -14.18
C THR A 466 -66.80 50.30 -13.98
N ASP A 467 -67.46 49.48 -13.17
CA ASP A 467 -67.17 48.12 -12.75
C ASP A 467 -67.28 47.03 -13.85
N GLU A 468 -66.66 45.89 -13.53
CA GLU A 468 -67.10 44.50 -13.73
C GLU A 468 -67.02 43.76 -15.09
N LEU A 469 -66.63 42.47 -14.94
CA LEU A 469 -66.77 41.29 -15.84
C LEU A 469 -65.71 41.18 -16.97
N SER A 470 -64.92 40.10 -17.12
CA SER A 470 -65.29 38.68 -17.03
C SER A 470 -64.12 37.74 -16.69
N ARG A 471 -64.46 36.71 -15.91
CA ARG A 471 -63.79 35.40 -15.78
C ARG A 471 -64.09 34.53 -17.01
N GLN A 472 -63.09 33.83 -17.54
CA GLN A 472 -63.07 32.51 -18.23
C GLN A 472 -61.81 32.48 -19.12
N ALA A 473 -60.98 31.44 -19.20
CA ALA A 473 -61.23 30.02 -19.01
C ALA A 473 -60.02 29.30 -18.37
N VAL A 474 -60.35 28.28 -17.60
CA VAL A 474 -59.48 27.25 -17.02
C VAL A 474 -59.54 26.02 -17.94
N HIS A 475 -58.48 25.19 -17.86
CA HIS A 475 -58.33 23.80 -18.32
C HIS A 475 -57.90 23.56 -19.78
N GLU A 476 -56.67 23.05 -19.92
CA GLU A 476 -56.49 21.66 -20.35
C GLU A 476 -55.17 21.05 -19.83
N GLU A 477 -55.31 19.84 -19.28
CA GLU A 477 -54.27 18.98 -18.73
C GLU A 477 -53.38 18.37 -19.82
N LYS A 478 -52.14 17.99 -19.44
CA LYS A 478 -51.69 16.59 -19.51
C LYS A 478 -50.35 16.40 -18.79
N ASN A 479 -50.43 15.77 -17.63
CA ASN A 479 -49.34 15.05 -16.97
C ASN A 479 -49.28 13.62 -17.52
N LEU A 480 -48.07 13.07 -17.71
CA LEU A 480 -47.81 11.63 -17.74
C LEU A 480 -46.56 11.31 -16.90
N PRO A 481 -46.51 10.16 -16.19
CA PRO A 481 -45.59 9.92 -15.09
C PRO A 481 -44.36 9.08 -15.50
N ILE A 482 -43.22 9.30 -14.85
CA ILE A 482 -42.09 8.36 -14.87
C ILE A 482 -42.01 7.67 -13.50
N ALA A 483 -42.38 6.38 -13.50
CA ALA A 483 -42.11 5.45 -12.42
C ALA A 483 -40.73 4.82 -12.64
N ALA A 484 -39.83 4.93 -11.66
CA ALA A 484 -38.60 4.15 -11.61
C ALA A 484 -38.71 3.14 -10.47
N LYS A 485 -38.86 1.86 -10.83
CA LYS A 485 -38.66 0.72 -9.93
C LYS A 485 -37.16 0.51 -9.72
N VAL A 486 -36.75 0.53 -8.46
CA VAL A 486 -35.44 0.11 -8.00
C VAL A 486 -35.44 -1.42 -7.94
N SER A 487 -34.65 -2.07 -8.80
CA SER A 487 -34.33 -3.49 -8.67
C SER A 487 -33.11 -3.65 -7.77
N LYS A 488 -33.31 -4.34 -6.65
CA LYS A 488 -32.24 -4.95 -5.85
C LYS A 488 -31.75 -6.20 -6.58
N SER A 489 -30.44 -6.30 -6.80
CA SER A 489 -29.76 -7.56 -7.08
C SER A 489 -28.49 -7.61 -6.23
N HIS A 490 -28.57 -8.35 -5.13
CA HIS A 490 -27.44 -8.96 -4.44
C HIS A 490 -27.83 -10.40 -4.13
N LEU A 491 -27.23 -11.31 -4.89
CA LEU A 491 -26.67 -12.58 -4.47
C LEU A 491 -25.43 -12.80 -5.34
#